data_AF-A0A521KTT7-F1
#
_entry.id   AF-A0A521KTT7-F1
#
_cell.length_a   1.000
_cell.length_b   1.000
_cell.length_c   1.000
_cell.angle_alpha   90.00
_cell.angle_beta   90.00
_cell.angle_gamma   90.00
#
_symmetry.space_group_name_H-M   'P 1'
#
loop_
_entity.id
_entity.type
_entity.pdbx_description
1 polymer ?
#
loop_
_entity_poly.entity_id
_entity_poly.type
_entity_poly.pdbx_seq_one_letter_code
_entity_poly.pdbx_strand_id
1 'polypeptide(L)'
;MLIDSLEPRWKPASLGRSFVSALINLCEIVIAFAAIYLSIGCIVLSSGLSISSCTSKCVSDIEQPVEALYYSMVTTATLGYGDFVPGNWVSRGIVFFHLLIEVLFLVAIVPVILSNFVNRLGGREYRNLDTKE
;
A
#
# COMPACT_ATOMS: atom_id res chain seq x y z
N MET A 1 -49.07 13.57 1.51
CA MET A 1 -48.27 13.94 2.69
C MET A 1 -47.29 12.82 3.05
N LEU A 2 -46.44 12.34 2.11
CA LEU A 2 -45.39 11.34 2.39
C LEU A 2 -44.36 11.19 1.23
N ILE A 3 -44.00 12.28 0.53
CA ILE A 3 -43.07 12.22 -0.63
C ILE A 3 -41.81 13.10 -0.48
N ASP A 4 -41.58 13.70 0.68
CA ASP A 4 -40.43 14.61 0.90
C ASP A 4 -39.31 14.01 1.77
N SER A 5 -39.02 12.70 1.67
CA SER A 5 -37.96 12.10 2.52
C SER A 5 -36.99 11.15 1.84
N LEU A 6 -36.81 11.27 0.53
CA LEU A 6 -35.74 10.56 -0.19
C LEU A 6 -34.73 11.55 -0.77
N GLU A 7 -34.09 12.33 0.09
CA GLU A 7 -32.85 13.00 -0.30
C GLU A 7 -31.71 11.99 -0.14
N PRO A 8 -31.05 11.51 -1.22
CA PRO A 8 -29.83 10.75 -1.05
C PRO A 8 -28.79 11.69 -0.43
N ARG A 9 -28.52 11.52 0.87
CA ARG A 9 -27.46 12.20 1.63
C ARG A 9 -26.05 11.75 1.21
N TRP A 10 -25.84 11.42 -0.06
CA TRP A 10 -24.52 11.23 -0.63
C TRP A 10 -23.85 12.60 -0.76
N LYS A 11 -23.33 13.09 0.36
CA LYS A 11 -22.32 14.14 0.34
C LYS A 11 -21.10 13.53 -0.35
N PRO A 12 -20.65 14.03 -1.53
CA PRO A 12 -19.42 13.55 -2.12
C PRO A 12 -18.32 13.74 -1.08
N ALA A 13 -17.74 12.64 -0.62
CA ALA A 13 -16.59 12.69 0.27
C ALA A 13 -15.58 13.64 -0.38
N SER A 14 -15.13 14.65 0.36
CA SER A 14 -14.13 15.58 -0.15
C SER A 14 -12.92 14.78 -0.60
N LEU A 15 -12.51 14.96 -1.86
CA LEU A 15 -11.49 14.16 -2.56
C LEU A 15 -10.23 13.89 -1.72
N GLY A 16 -9.83 14.87 -0.90
CA GLY A 16 -8.67 14.75 -0.02
C GLY A 16 -8.81 13.67 1.05
N ARG A 17 -10.02 13.38 1.55
CA ARG A 17 -10.23 12.41 2.64
C ARG A 17 -10.00 10.97 2.16
N SER A 18 -10.55 10.59 1.01
CA SER A 18 -10.36 9.25 0.46
C SER A 18 -8.90 8.97 0.09
N PHE A 19 -8.20 9.99 -0.42
CA PHE A 19 -6.78 9.86 -0.77
C PHE A 19 -5.89 9.71 0.47
N VAL A 20 -6.15 10.50 1.52
CA VAL A 20 -5.44 10.39 2.79
C VAL A 20 -5.69 9.02 3.44
N SER A 21 -6.92 8.52 3.44
CA SER A 21 -7.23 7.18 3.93
C SER A 21 -6.49 6.08 3.15
N ALA A 22 -6.37 6.21 1.83
CA ALA A 22 -5.62 5.26 1.01
C ALA A 22 -4.11 5.28 1.33
N LEU A 23 -3.53 6.48 1.49
CA LEU A 23 -2.12 6.64 1.91
C LEU A 23 -1.86 6.03 3.29
N ILE A 24 -2.75 6.28 4.25
CA ILE A 24 -2.65 5.70 5.59
C ILE A 24 -2.69 4.18 5.50
N ASN A 25 -3.64 3.61 4.74
CA ASN A 25 -3.76 2.17 4.58
C ASN A 25 -2.52 1.56 3.90
N LEU A 26 -1.93 2.24 2.91
CA LEU A 26 -0.70 1.79 2.26
C LEU A 26 0.47 1.78 3.25
N CYS A 27 0.65 2.86 4.03
CA CYS A 27 1.68 2.91 5.07
C CYS A 27 1.49 1.83 6.14
N GLU A 28 0.24 1.56 6.53
CA GLU A 28 -0.10 0.53 7.51
C GLU A 28 0.26 -0.87 6.99
N ILE A 29 -0.06 -1.18 5.73
CA ILE A 29 0.34 -2.45 5.08
C ILE A 29 1.87 -2.60 5.09
N VAL A 30 2.62 -1.56 4.70
CA VAL A 30 4.09 -1.59 4.68
C VAL A 30 4.67 -1.87 6.06
N ILE A 31 4.17 -1.17 7.09
CA ILE A 31 4.65 -1.31 8.48
C ILE A 31 4.26 -2.68 9.05
N ALA A 32 3.04 -3.15 8.79
CA ALA A 32 2.57 -4.46 9.25
C ALA A 32 3.42 -5.60 8.69
N PHE A 33 3.69 -5.58 7.37
CA PHE A 33 4.56 -6.60 6.77
C PHE A 33 6.01 -6.49 7.23
N ALA A 34 6.54 -5.29 7.43
CA ALA A 34 7.87 -5.10 8.01
C ALA A 34 7.98 -5.70 9.43
N ALA A 35 6.96 -5.50 10.26
CA ALA A 35 6.90 -6.10 11.60
C ALA A 35 6.80 -7.64 11.53
N ILE A 36 6.03 -8.19 10.58
CA ILE A 36 5.96 -9.65 10.34
C ILE A 36 7.34 -10.18 9.94
N TYR A 37 8.04 -9.51 9.04
CA TYR A 37 9.38 -9.92 8.62
C TYR A 37 10.40 -9.87 9.76
N LEU A 38 10.32 -8.85 10.62
CA LEU A 38 11.15 -8.75 11.83
C LEU A 38 10.88 -9.90 12.80
N SER A 39 9.60 -10.26 12.99
CA SER A 39 9.20 -11.33 13.92
C SER A 39 9.60 -12.73 13.47
N ILE A 40 9.75 -12.96 12.15
CA ILE A 40 10.02 -14.28 11.57
C ILE A 40 11.50 -14.43 11.19
N GLY A 41 12.22 -13.33 10.96
CA GLY A 41 13.67 -13.29 10.98
C GLY A 41 14.36 -14.09 9.87
N CYS A 42 13.82 -14.11 8.65
CA CYS A 42 14.47 -14.82 7.54
C CYS A 42 14.36 -14.09 6.19
N ILE A 43 14.93 -12.89 6.17
CA ILE A 43 15.34 -12.19 4.97
C ILE A 43 16.86 -12.34 4.88
N VAL A 44 17.36 -12.86 3.77
CA VAL A 44 18.79 -13.06 3.53
C VAL A 44 19.26 -12.17 2.40
N LEU A 45 20.52 -11.74 2.47
CA LEU A 45 21.14 -11.02 1.34
C LEU A 45 21.31 -11.98 0.15
N SER A 46 21.10 -11.45 -1.06
CA SER A 46 21.21 -12.17 -2.33
C SER A 46 22.57 -12.85 -2.54
N SER A 47 23.61 -12.37 -1.87
CA SER A 47 24.95 -12.97 -1.86
C SER A 47 25.01 -14.34 -1.15
N GLY A 48 23.88 -14.89 -0.68
CA GLY A 48 23.81 -16.18 0.00
C GLY A 48 24.33 -16.13 1.44
N LEU A 49 24.82 -14.96 1.89
CA LEU A 49 25.19 -14.74 3.28
C LEU A 49 23.89 -14.63 4.10
N SER A 50 23.52 -15.75 4.71
CA SER A 50 22.41 -15.77 5.66
C SER A 50 22.77 -14.86 6.83
N ILE A 51 22.07 -13.73 6.96
CA ILE A 51 21.96 -13.02 8.24
C ILE A 51 21.04 -13.89 9.10
N SER A 52 21.51 -15.10 9.43
CA SER A 52 20.96 -15.85 10.54
C SER A 52 21.28 -15.03 11.78
N SER A 53 20.28 -14.80 12.62
CA SER A 53 20.34 -14.15 13.94
C SER A 53 21.34 -14.76 14.93
N CYS A 54 22.23 -15.65 14.47
CA CYS A 54 23.17 -16.44 15.27
C CYS A 54 24.63 -16.19 14.91
N THR A 55 24.96 -15.42 13.85
CA THR A 55 26.36 -15.01 13.64
C THR A 55 26.53 -13.61 14.20
N SER A 56 27.11 -13.56 15.39
CA SER A 56 27.67 -12.37 16.02
C SER A 56 28.30 -11.41 15.00
N LYS A 57 27.54 -10.42 14.56
CA LYS A 57 28.07 -9.17 14.02
C LYS A 57 27.26 -8.07 14.67
N CYS A 58 27.98 -7.13 15.25
CA CYS A 58 27.51 -5.89 15.82
C CYS A 58 26.82 -5.07 14.72
N VAL A 59 25.61 -5.46 14.33
CA VAL A 59 24.70 -4.65 13.53
C VAL A 59 23.78 -4.02 14.57
N SER A 60 23.93 -2.71 14.72
CA SER A 60 23.16 -1.85 15.63
C SER A 60 21.68 -2.22 15.61
N ASP A 61 21.04 -2.20 16.79
CA ASP A 61 19.61 -2.49 16.99
C ASP A 61 18.67 -1.68 16.07
N ILE A 62 19.18 -0.63 15.42
CA ILE A 62 18.47 0.27 14.50
C ILE A 62 18.49 -0.22 13.04
N GLU A 63 19.48 -0.99 12.61
CA GLU A 63 19.64 -1.37 11.19
C GLU A 63 18.66 -2.48 10.80
N GLN A 64 18.41 -3.45 11.69
CA GLN A 64 17.48 -4.57 11.44
C GLN A 64 16.05 -4.13 11.10
N PRO A 65 15.40 -3.21 11.85
CA PRO A 65 14.07 -2.72 11.48
C PRO A 65 14.09 -1.87 10.20
N VAL A 66 15.19 -1.16 9.91
CA VAL A 66 15.34 -0.37 8.68
C VAL A 66 15.45 -1.26 7.45
N GLU A 67 16.22 -2.35 7.52
CA GLU A 67 16.32 -3.35 6.45
C GLU A 67 14.97 -4.04 6.18
N ALA A 68 14.23 -4.40 7.23
CA ALA A 68 12.89 -4.99 7.09
C ALA A 68 11.88 -4.02 6.47
N LEU A 69 11.91 -2.74 6.87
CA LEU A 69 11.09 -1.68 6.27
C LEU A 69 11.47 -1.43 4.82
N TYR A 70 12.77 -1.40 4.50
CA TYR A 70 13.26 -1.26 3.14
C TYR A 70 12.74 -2.41 2.26
N TYR A 71 12.90 -3.66 2.70
CA TYR A 71 12.40 -4.82 1.97
C TYR A 71 10.88 -4.78 1.76
N SER A 72 10.13 -4.44 2.81
CA SER A 72 8.67 -4.29 2.74
C SER A 72 8.29 -3.21 1.72
N MET A 73 8.91 -2.03 1.77
CA MET A 73 8.64 -0.91 0.86
C MET A 73 8.99 -1.24 -0.59
N VAL A 74 10.14 -1.86 -0.85
CA VAL A 74 10.57 -2.30 -2.19
C VAL A 74 9.61 -3.35 -2.76
N THR A 75 9.07 -4.23 -1.90
CA THR A 75 8.08 -5.24 -2.28
C THR A 75 6.73 -4.60 -2.57
N THR A 76 6.24 -3.71 -1.70
CA THR A 76 4.98 -2.98 -1.89
C THR A 76 5.02 -2.05 -3.10
N ALA A 77 6.18 -1.45 -3.39
CA ALA A 77 6.37 -0.65 -4.60
C ALA A 77 6.54 -1.52 -5.87
N THR A 78 6.51 -2.84 -5.75
CA THR A 78 6.74 -3.82 -6.82
C THR A 78 8.09 -3.66 -7.54
N LEU A 79 9.08 -3.03 -6.88
CA LEU A 79 10.41 -2.78 -7.45
C LEU A 79 11.25 -4.06 -7.49
N GLY A 80 11.26 -4.80 -6.38
CA GLY A 80 11.91 -6.11 -6.28
C GLY A 80 13.39 -6.13 -6.71
N TYR A 81 14.22 -5.23 -6.16
CA TYR A 81 15.65 -5.15 -6.51
C TYR A 81 16.42 -6.48 -6.35
N GLY A 82 15.95 -7.37 -5.47
CA GLY A 82 16.48 -8.72 -5.31
C GLY A 82 17.80 -8.77 -4.53
N ASP A 83 18.16 -7.68 -3.87
CA ASP A 83 19.24 -7.57 -2.89
C ASP A 83 18.91 -8.31 -1.59
N PHE A 84 17.64 -8.30 -1.20
CA PHE A 84 17.07 -9.07 -0.10
C PHE A 84 16.09 -10.12 -0.65
N VAL A 85 16.23 -11.37 -0.20
CA VAL A 85 15.39 -12.49 -0.64
C VAL A 85 14.95 -13.35 0.55
N PRO A 86 13.75 -13.97 0.49
CA PRO A 86 13.29 -14.87 1.54
C PRO A 86 14.08 -16.18 1.52
N GLY A 87 14.82 -16.44 2.61
CA GLY A 87 15.68 -17.62 2.76
C GLY A 87 14.91 -18.92 3.05
N ASN A 88 13.72 -18.81 3.66
CA ASN A 88 12.94 -19.96 4.12
C ASN A 88 11.64 -20.13 3.31
N TRP A 89 11.11 -21.35 3.30
CA TRP A 89 9.81 -21.67 2.68
C TRP A 89 8.65 -20.88 3.32
N VAL A 90 8.72 -20.63 4.63
CA VAL A 90 7.73 -19.81 5.36
C VAL A 90 7.78 -18.35 4.92
N SER A 91 8.97 -17.73 4.87
CA SER A 91 9.09 -16.33 4.44
C SER A 91 8.69 -16.14 2.98
N ARG A 92 8.94 -17.14 2.11
CA ARG A 92 8.41 -17.17 0.74
C ARG A 92 6.88 -17.15 0.69
N GLY A 93 6.23 -17.95 1.54
CA GLY A 93 4.76 -17.95 1.65
C GLY A 93 4.22 -16.58 2.07
N ILE A 94 4.88 -15.91 3.00
CA ILE A 94 4.48 -14.57 3.47
C ILE A 94 4.62 -13.52 2.37
N VAL A 95 5.73 -13.53 1.63
CA VAL A 95 5.94 -12.64 0.49
C VAL A 95 4.85 -12.86 -0.56
N PHE A 96 4.45 -14.11 -0.81
CA PHE A 96 3.34 -14.41 -1.71
C PHE A 96 2.02 -13.77 -1.24
N PHE A 97 1.68 -13.89 0.05
CA PHE A 97 0.49 -13.24 0.60
C PHE A 97 0.59 -11.71 0.60
N HIS A 98 1.77 -11.15 0.85
CA HIS A 98 2.04 -9.72 0.74
C HIS A 98 1.68 -9.22 -0.66
N LEU A 99 2.24 -9.83 -1.69
CA LEU A 99 1.95 -9.46 -3.08
C LEU A 99 0.47 -9.62 -3.43
N LEU A 100 -0.21 -10.66 -2.95
CA LEU A 100 -1.64 -10.85 -3.21
C LEU A 100 -2.49 -9.73 -2.60
N ILE A 101 -2.23 -9.36 -1.35
CA ILE A 101 -2.94 -8.29 -0.65
C ILE A 101 -2.67 -6.94 -1.32
N GLU A 102 -1.42 -6.69 -1.74
CA GLU A 102 -0.99 -5.46 -2.40
C GLU A 102 -1.66 -5.29 -3.77
N VAL A 103 -1.68 -6.34 -4.59
CA VAL A 103 -2.41 -6.35 -5.86
C VAL A 103 -3.91 -6.11 -5.65
N LEU A 104 -4.53 -6.73 -4.64
CA LEU A 104 -5.94 -6.49 -4.32
C LEU A 104 -6.20 -5.03 -3.91
N PHE A 105 -5.30 -4.45 -3.13
CA PHE A 105 -5.37 -3.05 -2.74
C PHE A 105 -5.24 -2.11 -3.96
N LEU A 106 -4.29 -2.38 -4.87
CA LEU A 106 -4.13 -1.62 -6.11
C LEU A 106 -5.38 -1.66 -6.99
N VAL A 107 -5.98 -2.85 -7.14
CA VAL A 107 -7.22 -3.03 -7.91
C VAL A 107 -8.39 -2.26 -7.28
N ALA A 108 -8.43 -2.13 -5.95
CA ALA A 108 -9.48 -1.36 -5.27
C ALA A 108 -9.27 0.16 -5.38
N ILE A 109 -8.03 0.64 -5.30
CA ILE A 109 -7.74 2.09 -5.24
C ILE A 109 -7.80 2.77 -6.61
N VAL A 110 -7.34 2.10 -7.68
CA VAL A 110 -7.26 2.70 -9.02
C VAL A 110 -8.64 3.13 -9.56
N PRO A 111 -9.72 2.33 -9.49
CA PRO A 111 -11.05 2.74 -9.95
C PRO A 111 -11.63 3.90 -9.15
N VAL A 112 -11.35 3.96 -7.85
CA VAL A 112 -11.78 5.08 -6.99
C VAL A 112 -11.10 6.36 -7.44
N ILE A 113 -9.79 6.33 -7.69
CA ILE A 113 -9.06 7.51 -8.19
C ILE A 113 -9.58 7.91 -9.58
N LEU A 114 -9.75 6.94 -10.49
CA LEU A 114 -10.21 7.20 -11.85
C LEU A 114 -11.62 7.78 -11.90
N SER A 115 -12.56 7.19 -11.17
CA SER A 115 -13.96 7.67 -11.10
C SER A 115 -14.01 9.11 -10.60
N ASN A 116 -13.18 9.44 -9.61
CA ASN A 116 -13.06 10.81 -9.11
C ASN A 116 -12.47 11.75 -10.16
N PHE A 117 -11.44 11.33 -10.91
CA PHE A 117 -10.83 12.14 -11.95
C PHE A 117 -11.81 12.43 -13.09
N VAL A 118 -12.53 11.40 -13.56
CA VAL A 118 -13.57 11.53 -14.60
C VAL A 118 -14.69 12.46 -14.15
N ASN A 119 -15.16 12.32 -12.91
CA ASN A 119 -16.18 13.21 -12.35
C ASN A 119 -15.74 14.68 -12.32
N ARG A 120 -14.45 14.97 -12.12
CA ARG A 120 -13.92 16.34 -12.16
C ARG A 120 -13.83 16.92 -13.57
N LEU A 121 -13.60 16.09 -14.58
CA LEU A 121 -13.62 16.52 -15.97
C LEU A 121 -15.05 16.80 -16.43
N GLY A 122 -15.98 15.88 -16.14
CA GLY A 122 -17.40 16.03 -16.51
C GLY A 122 -18.06 17.26 -15.89
N GLY A 123 -17.74 17.59 -14.63
CA GLY A 123 -18.28 18.77 -13.97
C GLY A 123 -17.76 20.12 -14.51
N ARG A 124 -16.59 20.14 -15.19
CA ARG A 124 -16.06 21.37 -15.81
C ARG A 124 -16.73 21.64 -17.16
N GLU A 125 -17.06 20.61 -17.92
CA GLU A 125 -17.71 20.72 -19.23
C GLU A 125 -19.10 21.38 -19.10
N TYR A 126 -19.93 20.87 -18.18
CA TYR A 126 -21.29 21.38 -17.95
C TYR A 126 -21.31 22.85 -17.50
N ARG A 127 -20.39 23.25 -16.60
CA ARG A 127 -20.34 24.64 -16.10
C ARG A 127 -20.00 25.66 -17.19
N ASN A 128 -19.26 25.26 -18.23
CA ASN A 128 -18.89 26.15 -19.34
C ASN A 128 -20.03 26.34 -20.36
N LEU A 129 -21.06 25.50 -20.36
CA LEU A 129 -22.22 25.62 -21.23
C LEU A 129 -23.26 26.59 -20.64
N ASP A 130 -23.50 26.53 -19.33
CA ASP A 130 -24.43 27.43 -18.63
C ASP A 130 -23.98 28.90 -18.60
N THR A 131 -22.70 29.18 -18.85
CA THR A 131 -22.19 30.57 -18.88
C THR A 131 -22.30 31.22 -20.26
N LYS A 132 -22.78 30.47 -21.26
CA LYS A 132 -22.91 30.92 -22.66
C LYS A 132 -24.36 31.23 -23.08
N GLU A 133 -25.33 30.96 -22.22
CA GLU A 133 -26.74 31.40 -22.35
C GLU A 133 -26.99 32.66 -21.52
#